data_AF-A0AAV1QKH7-F1
#
_entry.id   AF-A0AAV1QKH7-F1
#
_cell.length_a   1.000
_cell.length_b   1.000
_cell.length_c   1.000
_cell.angle_alpha   90.00
_cell.angle_beta   90.00
_cell.angle_gamma   90.00
#
_symmetry.space_group_name_H-M   'P 1'
#
loop_
_entity.id
_entity.type
_entity.pdbx_description
1 polymer ?
#
loop_
_entity_poly.entity_id
_entity_poly.type
_entity_poly.pdbx_seq_one_letter_code
_entity_poly.pdbx_strand_id
1 'polypeptide(L)'
;MSQRPKDRKIRGRYNGPVPTSNFSEGDDFFDEPFSASDAAPRSYGPGALAVVDGGIDMCLDTNKANHHTSAYDTPNLVVRRGKEFLIRVTFNRPPTEADDYQLEFLIGESEV
;
A
#
# COMPACT_ATOMS: atom_id res chain seq x y z
N MET A 1 -19.17 -0.85 -50.06
CA MET A 1 -18.61 -1.76 -49.03
C MET A 1 -18.56 -0.99 -47.71
N SER A 2 -19.57 -1.17 -46.85
CA SER A 2 -19.62 -0.49 -45.53
C SER A 2 -18.87 -1.35 -44.53
N GLN A 3 -17.77 -0.84 -43.97
CA GLN A 3 -16.99 -1.56 -42.97
C GLN A 3 -17.81 -1.73 -41.68
N ARG A 4 -17.71 -2.92 -41.06
CA ARG A 4 -18.34 -3.24 -39.76
C ARG A 4 -17.79 -2.28 -38.68
N PRO A 5 -18.61 -1.85 -37.71
CA PRO A 5 -18.08 -1.15 -36.54
C PRO A 5 -17.12 -2.09 -35.80
N LYS A 6 -15.91 -1.60 -35.50
CA LYS A 6 -14.90 -2.31 -34.71
C LYS A 6 -15.40 -2.52 -33.28
N ASP A 7 -15.11 -3.71 -32.76
CA ASP A 7 -15.41 -4.26 -31.43
C ASP A 7 -16.09 -3.34 -30.41
N ARG A 8 -17.37 -3.64 -30.13
CA ARG A 8 -18.01 -3.17 -28.91
C ARG A 8 -17.45 -4.00 -27.76
N LYS A 9 -16.52 -3.44 -26.97
CA LYS A 9 -16.00 -4.07 -25.75
C LYS A 9 -17.16 -4.26 -24.77
N ILE A 10 -17.79 -5.44 -24.76
CA ILE A 10 -18.90 -5.76 -23.87
C ILE A 10 -18.30 -6.01 -22.48
N ARG A 11 -18.44 -5.04 -21.57
CA ARG A 11 -18.19 -5.24 -20.15
C ARG A 11 -19.34 -6.06 -19.58
N GLY A 12 -19.09 -7.36 -19.37
CA GLY A 12 -20.06 -8.33 -18.88
C GLY A 12 -20.11 -8.36 -17.35
N ARG A 13 -19.74 -9.50 -16.78
CA ARG A 13 -19.91 -9.86 -15.35
C ARG A 13 -19.20 -8.95 -14.34
N TYR A 14 -18.13 -8.27 -14.73
CA TYR A 14 -17.29 -7.45 -13.84
C TYR A 14 -16.91 -6.13 -14.52
N ASN A 15 -16.69 -5.10 -13.70
CA ASN A 15 -16.31 -3.76 -14.17
C ASN A 15 -14.86 -3.70 -14.67
N GLY A 16 -13.99 -4.60 -14.18
CA GLY A 16 -12.65 -4.87 -14.71
C GLY A 16 -12.17 -6.32 -14.46
N PRO A 17 -10.88 -6.62 -14.68
CA PRO A 17 -10.28 -7.93 -14.43
C PRO A 17 -10.23 -8.32 -12.94
N VAL A 18 -10.75 -9.50 -12.61
CA VAL A 18 -10.60 -10.07 -11.25
C VAL A 18 -9.11 -10.25 -10.92
N PRO A 19 -8.61 -9.67 -9.81
CA PRO A 19 -7.23 -9.87 -9.38
C PRO A 19 -7.02 -11.32 -8.95
N THR A 20 -6.12 -12.03 -9.66
CA THR A 20 -5.79 -13.44 -9.37
C THR A 20 -4.29 -13.67 -9.19
N SER A 21 -3.48 -12.61 -9.17
CA SER A 21 -2.03 -12.66 -8.98
C SER A 21 -1.65 -11.88 -7.73
N ASN A 22 -0.68 -12.39 -6.96
CA ASN A 22 -0.06 -11.66 -5.86
C ASN A 22 1.02 -10.69 -6.35
N PHE A 23 1.56 -10.91 -7.55
CA PHE A 23 2.57 -10.06 -8.16
C PHE A 23 1.90 -9.19 -9.22
N SER A 24 2.01 -7.88 -9.03
CA SER A 24 1.50 -6.82 -9.88
C SER A 24 2.66 -5.88 -10.17
N GLU A 25 2.82 -5.46 -11.43
CA GLU A 25 3.85 -4.46 -11.82
C GLU A 25 3.32 -3.02 -11.71
N GLY A 26 2.12 -2.83 -11.18
CA GLY A 26 1.49 -1.51 -11.02
C GLY A 26 2.17 -0.66 -9.95
N ASP A 27 2.21 0.66 -10.18
CA ASP A 27 2.58 1.63 -9.15
C ASP A 27 1.45 1.72 -8.11
N ASP A 28 1.65 1.10 -6.95
CA ASP A 28 0.77 1.23 -5.78
C ASP A 28 0.88 2.61 -5.10
N PHE A 29 1.75 3.48 -5.62
CA PHE A 29 1.93 4.83 -5.10
C PHE A 29 0.83 5.75 -5.63
N PHE A 30 -0.30 5.75 -4.94
CA PHE A 30 -1.39 6.68 -5.19
C PHE A 30 -1.29 7.85 -4.22
N ASP A 31 -0.66 8.96 -4.64
CA ASP A 31 -0.97 10.27 -4.05
C ASP A 31 -2.41 10.58 -4.48
N GLU A 32 -3.41 10.21 -3.67
CA GLU A 32 -4.80 10.62 -3.95
C GLU A 32 -4.85 12.16 -3.90
N PRO A 33 -5.07 12.86 -5.03
CA PRO A 33 -5.30 14.29 -4.95
C PRO A 33 -6.64 14.48 -4.24
N PHE A 34 -6.61 15.09 -3.05
CA PHE A 34 -7.81 15.60 -2.41
C PHE A 34 -8.62 16.39 -3.45
N SER A 35 -9.93 16.09 -3.51
CA SER A 35 -10.86 16.58 -4.53
C SER A 35 -10.54 18.01 -4.97
N ALA A 36 -10.36 18.21 -6.28
CA ALA A 36 -9.87 19.43 -6.93
C ALA A 36 -10.75 20.69 -6.74
N SER A 37 -11.74 20.66 -5.84
CA SER A 37 -12.56 21.82 -5.48
C SER A 37 -11.80 22.83 -4.60
N ASP A 38 -10.75 22.41 -3.90
CA ASP A 38 -9.96 23.29 -3.03
C ASP A 38 -8.54 23.45 -3.56
N ALA A 39 -8.14 24.69 -3.83
CA ALA A 39 -6.77 25.02 -4.21
C ALA A 39 -5.82 24.73 -3.03
N ALA A 40 -5.28 23.53 -2.96
CA ALA A 40 -4.25 23.16 -2.00
C ALA A 40 -2.85 23.51 -2.54
N PRO A 41 -1.90 23.94 -1.69
CA PRO A 41 -0.50 24.07 -2.08
C PRO A 41 0.02 22.72 -2.59
N ARG A 42 0.88 22.76 -3.63
CA ARG A 42 1.44 21.58 -4.32
C ARG A 42 2.31 20.66 -3.43
N SER A 43 2.50 21.01 -2.17
CA SER A 43 3.32 20.26 -1.22
C SER A 43 2.70 20.35 0.16
N TYR A 44 2.83 19.27 0.93
CA TYR A 44 2.59 19.30 2.37
C TYR A 44 3.41 20.44 3.00
N GLY A 45 2.76 21.24 3.85
CA GLY A 45 3.40 22.40 4.48
C GLY A 45 4.62 21.98 5.31
N PRO A 46 5.59 22.89 5.53
CA PRO A 46 6.71 22.62 6.42
C PRO A 46 6.18 22.20 7.80
N GLY A 47 6.55 21.00 8.25
CA GLY A 47 6.10 20.43 9.53
C GLY A 47 5.07 19.29 9.42
N ALA A 48 4.67 18.90 8.20
CA ALA A 48 3.89 17.69 7.99
C ALA A 48 4.62 16.45 8.54
N LEU A 49 3.85 15.55 9.15
CA LEU A 49 4.38 14.28 9.63
C LEU A 49 4.77 13.43 8.42
N ALA A 50 6.01 12.97 8.39
CA ALA A 50 6.53 12.13 7.32
C ALA A 50 7.41 11.03 7.89
N VAL A 51 7.38 9.85 7.26
CA VAL A 51 8.28 8.76 7.59
C VAL A 51 9.68 9.11 7.10
N VAL A 52 10.69 8.92 7.96
CA VAL A 52 12.09 9.16 7.60
C VAL A 52 12.54 8.07 6.63
N ASP A 53 13.47 8.38 5.72
CA ASP A 53 14.09 7.36 4.86
C ASP A 53 14.72 6.25 5.71
N GLY A 54 14.41 4.99 5.39
CA GLY A 54 14.77 3.83 6.23
C GLY A 54 14.10 3.78 7.61
N GLY A 55 13.10 4.63 7.88
CA GLY A 55 12.41 4.75 9.17
C GLY A 55 11.44 3.61 9.49
N ILE A 56 11.36 2.58 8.64
CA ILE A 56 10.49 1.42 8.83
C ILE A 56 11.34 0.22 9.21
N ASP A 57 11.16 -0.27 10.43
CA ASP A 57 11.78 -1.49 10.94
C ASP A 57 10.70 -2.56 11.16
N MET A 58 10.80 -3.64 10.40
CA MET A 58 9.86 -4.78 10.43
C MET A 58 10.11 -5.74 11.61
N CYS A 59 11.02 -5.40 12.53
CA CYS A 59 11.35 -6.15 13.75
C CYS A 59 11.50 -7.66 13.51
N LEU A 60 12.27 -8.01 12.47
CA LEU A 60 12.33 -9.37 11.92
C LEU A 60 12.70 -10.43 12.95
N ASP A 61 13.70 -10.17 13.81
CA ASP A 61 14.17 -11.15 14.79
C ASP A 61 13.10 -11.52 15.81
N THR A 62 12.40 -10.52 16.33
CA THR A 62 11.29 -10.71 17.26
C THR A 62 10.12 -11.40 16.58
N ASN A 63 9.75 -10.95 15.38
CA ASN A 63 8.61 -11.50 14.65
C ASN A 63 8.85 -12.94 14.20
N LYS A 64 10.05 -13.28 13.71
CA LYS A 64 10.38 -14.65 13.26
C LYS A 64 10.29 -15.66 14.39
N ALA A 65 10.81 -15.32 15.57
CA ALA A 65 10.71 -16.16 16.76
C ALA A 65 9.25 -16.32 17.20
N ASN A 66 8.52 -15.21 17.33
CA ASN A 66 7.14 -15.22 17.81
C ASN A 66 6.18 -15.93 16.85
N HIS A 67 6.38 -15.86 15.53
CA HIS A 67 5.50 -16.48 14.54
C HIS A 67 5.93 -17.89 14.12
N HIS A 68 6.99 -18.44 14.70
CA HIS A 68 7.56 -19.74 14.32
C HIS A 68 7.85 -19.79 12.80
N THR A 69 8.55 -18.76 12.33
CA THR A 69 8.93 -18.56 10.93
C THR A 69 10.45 -18.38 10.76
N SER A 70 11.24 -18.66 11.79
CA SER A 70 12.71 -18.62 11.75
C SER A 70 13.36 -19.61 10.78
N ALA A 71 12.65 -20.66 10.37
CA ALA A 71 13.14 -21.65 9.41
C ALA A 71 13.15 -21.15 7.95
N TYR A 72 12.46 -20.05 7.64
CA TYR A 72 12.49 -19.47 6.30
C TYR A 72 13.76 -18.65 6.09
N ASP A 73 14.56 -19.03 5.10
CA ASP A 73 15.71 -18.26 4.64
C ASP A 73 15.26 -17.13 3.71
N THR A 74 14.83 -16.03 4.32
CA THR A 74 14.38 -14.83 3.59
C THR A 74 14.66 -13.56 4.40
N PRO A 75 15.05 -12.46 3.74
CA PRO A 75 15.16 -11.15 4.38
C PRO A 75 13.78 -10.51 4.66
N ASN A 76 12.70 -11.06 4.09
CA ASN A 76 11.36 -10.48 4.22
C ASN A 76 10.68 -10.87 5.54
N LEU A 77 9.72 -10.04 5.98
CA LEU A 77 8.86 -10.35 7.12
C LEU A 77 7.93 -11.52 6.77
N VAL A 78 7.96 -12.58 7.58
CA VAL A 78 7.05 -13.72 7.46
C VAL A 78 6.30 -13.88 8.78
N VAL A 79 5.00 -13.59 8.75
CA VAL A 79 4.10 -13.67 9.92
C VAL A 79 2.94 -14.64 9.66
N ARG A 80 2.22 -14.98 10.73
CA ARG A 80 1.04 -15.85 10.68
C ARG A 80 -0.18 -15.05 11.09
N ARG A 81 -1.26 -15.16 10.31
CA ARG A 81 -2.56 -14.53 10.58
C ARG A 81 -3.11 -14.89 11.97
N GLY A 82 -3.89 -13.98 12.56
CA GLY A 82 -4.50 -14.18 13.87
C GLY A 82 -3.52 -14.10 15.05
N LYS A 83 -2.32 -13.54 14.82
CA LYS A 83 -1.32 -13.28 15.85
C LYS A 83 -0.72 -11.90 15.63
N GLU A 84 -0.57 -11.13 16.70
CA GLU A 84 0.04 -9.80 16.68
C GLU A 84 1.53 -9.88 16.33
N PHE A 85 2.02 -8.87 15.62
CA PHE A 85 3.42 -8.69 15.24
C PHE A 85 3.81 -7.22 15.41
N LEU A 86 5.11 -6.95 15.43
CA LEU A 86 5.65 -5.61 15.70
C LEU A 86 6.19 -4.97 14.43
N ILE A 87 5.87 -3.69 14.24
CA ILE A 87 6.53 -2.79 13.28
C ILE A 87 6.89 -1.52 14.03
N ARG A 88 8.07 -0.99 13.77
CA ARG A 88 8.50 0.31 14.28
C ARG A 88 8.59 1.32 13.14
N VAL A 89 7.84 2.40 13.27
CA VAL A 89 7.82 3.52 12.31
C VAL A 89 8.48 4.73 12.97
N THR A 90 9.43 5.33 12.26
CA THR A 90 10.18 6.52 12.70
C THR A 90 9.79 7.71 11.83
N PHE A 91 9.17 8.70 12.46
CA PHE A 91 8.75 9.93 11.81
C PHE A 91 9.81 11.04 11.96
N ASN A 92 9.72 12.05 11.10
CA ASN A 92 10.56 13.26 11.12
C ASN A 92 10.37 14.12 12.41
N ARG A 93 9.27 13.91 13.14
CA ARG A 93 8.98 14.48 14.45
C ARG A 93 8.09 13.54 15.27
N PRO A 94 7.98 13.71 16.59
CA PRO A 94 7.00 12.98 17.39
C PRO A 94 5.58 13.19 16.85
N PRO A 95 4.77 12.11 16.71
CA PRO A 95 3.36 12.25 16.38
C PRO A 95 2.59 12.87 17.55
N THR A 96 1.55 13.62 17.20
CA THR A 96 0.62 14.27 18.12
C THR A 96 -0.78 13.74 17.89
N GLU A 97 -1.72 14.01 18.79
CA GLU A 97 -3.13 13.57 18.64
C GLU A 97 -3.84 14.18 17.40
N ALA A 98 -3.27 15.24 16.82
CA ALA A 98 -3.80 15.86 15.60
C ALA A 98 -3.28 15.21 14.32
N ASP A 99 -2.28 14.35 14.40
CA ASP A 99 -1.74 13.63 13.25
C ASP A 99 -2.59 12.40 12.96
N ASP A 100 -2.97 12.23 11.69
CA ASP A 100 -3.71 11.07 11.22
C ASP A 100 -2.82 10.21 10.32
N TYR A 101 -2.75 8.92 10.61
CA TYR A 101 -1.95 7.97 9.86
C TYR A 101 -2.52 6.55 10.00
N GLN A 102 -2.35 5.76 8.94
CA GLN A 102 -2.76 4.36 8.90
C GLN A 102 -1.68 3.49 8.27
N LEU A 103 -1.73 2.20 8.57
CA LEU A 103 -0.86 1.20 7.96
C LEU A 103 -1.70 0.37 6.99
N GLU A 104 -1.30 0.33 5.73
CA GLU A 104 -1.98 -0.41 4.67
C GLU A 104 -1.15 -1.60 4.23
N PHE A 105 -1.84 -2.72 3.97
CA PHE A 105 -1.24 -3.93 3.40
C PHE A 105 -1.94 -4.21 2.08
N LEU A 106 -1.25 -3.95 0.98
CA LEU A 106 -1.77 -4.12 -0.38
C LEU A 106 -1.24 -5.42 -0.99
N ILE A 107 -2.05 -6.05 -1.86
CA ILE A 107 -1.66 -7.25 -2.59
C ILE A 107 -2.46 -7.39 -3.89
N GLY A 108 -1.75 -7.73 -4.98
CA GLY A 108 -2.33 -7.86 -6.31
C GLY A 108 -2.64 -6.51 -6.96
N GLU A 109 -3.01 -6.53 -8.24
CA GLU A 109 -3.39 -5.31 -8.96
C GLU A 109 -4.68 -4.73 -8.35
N SER A 110 -4.62 -3.48 -7.91
CA SER A 110 -5.81 -2.70 -7.58
C SER A 110 -6.44 -2.18 -8.88
N GLU A 111 -7.75 -2.35 -9.03
CA GLU A 111 -8.50 -1.61 -10.03
C GLU A 111 -8.79 -0.20 -9.49
N VAL A 112 -8.30 0.81 -10.21
CA VAL A 112 -8.90 2.17 -10.18
C VAL A 112 -9.92 2.28 -11.29
#